data_AF-A0A6P2ATA7-F1
#
_entry.id   AF-A0A6P2ATA7-F1
#
_cell.length_a   1.000
_cell.length_b   1.000
_cell.length_c   1.000
_cell.angle_alpha   90.00
_cell.angle_beta   90.00
_cell.angle_gamma   90.00
#
_symmetry.space_group_name_H-M   'P 1'
#
loop_
_entity.id
_entity.type
_entity.pdbx_description
1 polymer ?
#
loop_
_entity_poly.entity_id
_entity_poly.type
_entity_poly.pdbx_seq_one_letter_code
_entity_poly.pdbx_strand_id
1 'polypeptide(L)'
;MARLLRFLLTARLKQRQPNQGFTLIELLVAMIIAVLVMTPLMALAINLINTDRREQAKSTSEQELQAAADFIARDIERAIYIYDAVALTRNHNSATPRESGIRDQIPPVKPTSGCSDATRCHPVLAFWTRRPVRKAVPADINPNTTINCTLATNQGRCDDTFVYSLVVYYLILNRDDNRVWSNTARVGRFEISDGVKYNDNRYIEDVNPTHVSPGNRRDKGFVPFDLGLNDEIRLSMNLWQSGRKEPRTPLADEAFTKQVQILVDYIDHTTLTNPPTTLCPAPADPSYTGWVQSPYYGTYSPAVTVGNATPPEFQTYSFYSCINAQEGIAKVYLRGNALARIQSPNNPPRFSTSPNIQAFFPTISIEINAQGAINQ
;
A
#
# COMPACT_ATOMS: atom_id res chain seq x y z
N MET A 1 -49.48 3.38 95.21
CA MET A 1 -49.69 4.50 94.27
C MET A 1 -48.44 4.94 93.49
N ALA A 2 -47.20 4.71 93.95
CA ALA A 2 -45.99 5.21 93.27
C ALA A 2 -45.52 4.41 92.02
N ARG A 3 -46.04 3.19 91.78
CA ARG A 3 -45.61 2.33 90.66
C ARG A 3 -46.44 2.50 89.38
N LEU A 4 -47.71 2.90 89.47
CA LEU A 4 -48.54 3.18 88.29
C LEU A 4 -48.14 4.51 87.60
N LEU A 5 -47.72 5.51 88.38
CA LEU A 5 -47.23 6.79 87.86
C LEU A 5 -45.91 6.64 87.08
N ARG A 6 -45.03 5.71 87.49
CA ARG A 6 -43.78 5.40 86.75
C ARG A 6 -44.05 4.69 85.42
N PHE A 7 -45.12 3.90 85.32
CA PHE A 7 -45.49 3.22 84.09
C PHE A 7 -46.13 4.18 83.07
N LEU A 8 -46.91 5.15 83.55
CA LEU A 8 -47.49 6.21 82.70
C LEU A 8 -46.44 7.25 82.25
N LEU A 9 -45.40 7.51 83.05
CA LEU A 9 -44.31 8.42 82.68
C LEU A 9 -43.30 7.81 81.70
N THR A 10 -43.10 6.49 81.70
CA THR A 10 -42.21 5.81 80.75
C THR A 10 -42.86 5.59 79.38
N ALA A 11 -44.20 5.48 79.32
CA ALA A 11 -44.93 5.37 78.05
C ALA A 11 -44.93 6.67 77.20
N ARG A 12 -44.73 7.86 77.82
CA ARG A 12 -44.61 9.15 77.10
C ARG A 12 -43.18 9.54 76.71
N LEU A 13 -42.18 8.75 77.13
CA LEU A 13 -40.77 8.93 76.75
C LEU A 13 -40.31 7.91 75.70
N LYS A 14 -41.24 7.30 74.97
CA LYS A 14 -40.91 6.70 73.67
C LYS A 14 -40.71 7.87 72.71
N GLN A 15 -39.44 8.27 72.58
CA GLN A 15 -38.94 9.21 71.59
C GLN A 15 -39.76 9.05 70.31
N ARG A 16 -40.46 10.13 69.91
CA ARG A 16 -40.63 10.41 68.49
C ARG A 16 -39.20 10.39 67.95
N GLN A 17 -38.80 9.30 67.32
CA GLN A 17 -37.76 9.43 66.30
C GLN A 17 -38.32 10.51 65.37
N PRO A 18 -37.65 11.67 65.22
CA PRO A 18 -38.02 12.55 64.14
C PRO A 18 -37.96 11.67 62.89
N ASN A 19 -39.04 11.61 62.12
CA ASN A 19 -39.00 11.01 60.80
C ASN A 19 -37.91 11.80 60.04
N GLN A 20 -36.67 11.30 60.10
CA GLN A 20 -35.56 11.68 59.24
C GLN A 20 -35.80 11.02 57.87
N GLY A 21 -37.01 11.18 57.35
CA GLY A 21 -37.30 10.98 55.94
C GLY A 21 -36.90 12.26 55.24
N PHE A 22 -36.02 12.14 54.24
CA PHE A 22 -35.65 13.25 53.36
C PHE A 22 -36.90 14.03 52.96
N THR A 23 -36.86 15.34 53.17
CA THR A 23 -38.00 16.20 52.77
C THR A 23 -38.08 16.20 51.24
N LEU A 24 -39.29 16.26 50.66
CA LEU A 24 -39.49 16.26 49.21
C LEU A 24 -38.68 17.38 48.52
N ILE A 25 -38.49 18.51 49.21
CA ILE A 25 -37.68 19.64 48.74
C ILE A 25 -36.18 19.34 48.73
N GLU A 26 -35.67 18.54 49.68
CA GLU A 26 -34.26 18.15 49.75
C GLU A 26 -33.90 17.17 48.63
N LEU A 27 -34.82 16.26 48.29
CA LEU A 27 -34.67 15.37 47.12
C LEU A 27 -34.72 16.16 45.80
N LEU A 28 -35.59 17.17 45.72
CA LEU A 28 -35.67 18.07 44.57
C LEU A 28 -34.40 18.92 44.41
N VAL A 29 -33.87 19.48 45.50
CA VAL A 29 -32.59 20.22 45.49
C VAL A 29 -31.43 19.31 45.11
N ALA A 30 -31.37 18.09 45.66
CA ALA A 30 -30.33 17.12 45.31
C ALA A 30 -30.36 16.74 43.83
N MET A 31 -31.55 16.57 43.24
CA MET A 31 -31.70 16.30 41.81
C MET A 31 -31.23 17.48 40.95
N ILE A 32 -31.56 18.72 41.33
CA ILE A 32 -31.13 19.92 40.62
C ILE A 32 -29.60 20.06 40.69
N ILE A 33 -29.01 19.89 41.87
CA ILE A 33 -27.55 19.94 42.04
C ILE A 33 -26.87 18.82 41.24
N ALA A 34 -27.44 17.61 41.22
CA ALA A 34 -26.90 16.50 40.43
C ALA A 34 -26.90 16.82 38.93
N VAL A 35 -27.98 17.39 38.39
CA VAL A 35 -28.03 17.79 36.97
C VAL A 35 -27.02 18.91 36.67
N LEU A 36 -26.90 19.90 37.55
CA LEU A 36 -25.94 21.01 37.39
C LEU A 36 -24.48 20.56 37.39
N VAL A 37 -24.15 19.49 38.12
CA VAL A 37 -22.79 18.93 38.18
C VAL A 37 -22.54 17.89 37.08
N MET A 38 -23.50 17.01 36.79
CA MET A 38 -23.30 15.93 35.80
C MET A 38 -23.20 16.46 34.37
N THR A 39 -23.98 17.48 34.01
CA THR A 39 -23.97 18.03 32.64
C THR A 39 -22.60 18.56 32.18
N PRO A 40 -21.87 19.40 32.94
CA PRO A 40 -20.53 19.84 32.53
C PRO A 40 -19.50 18.70 32.55
N LEU A 41 -19.61 17.75 33.49
CA LEU A 41 -18.71 16.59 33.53
C LEU A 41 -18.89 15.68 32.32
N MET A 42 -20.14 15.43 31.91
CA MET A 42 -20.44 14.64 30.72
C MET A 42 -19.96 15.35 29.45
N ALA A 43 -20.15 16.67 29.37
CA ALA A 43 -19.64 17.46 28.25
C ALA A 43 -18.10 17.40 28.16
N LEU A 44 -17.41 17.54 29.29
CA LEU A 44 -15.95 17.39 29.35
C LEU A 44 -15.50 15.99 28.92
N ALA A 45 -16.17 14.94 29.41
CA ALA A 45 -15.85 13.56 29.06
C ALA A 45 -16.01 13.28 27.56
N ILE A 46 -17.09 13.78 26.93
CA ILE A 46 -17.30 13.66 25.48
C ILE A 46 -16.17 14.37 24.72
N ASN A 47 -15.78 15.57 25.14
CA ASN A 47 -14.69 16.30 24.52
C ASN A 47 -13.35 15.55 24.64
N LEU A 48 -13.05 15.00 25.83
CA LEU A 48 -11.84 14.21 26.06
C LEU A 48 -11.82 12.95 25.18
N ILE A 49 -12.91 12.18 25.13
CA ILE A 49 -13.02 10.97 24.30
C ILE A 49 -12.87 11.30 22.81
N ASN A 50 -13.47 12.40 22.35
CA ASN A 50 -13.36 12.83 20.96
C ASN A 50 -11.93 13.25 20.61
N THR A 51 -11.24 13.95 21.51
CA THR A 51 -9.84 14.31 21.34
C THR A 51 -8.95 13.07 21.33
N ASP A 52 -9.13 12.14 22.27
CA ASP A 52 -8.37 10.89 22.35
C ASP A 52 -8.54 10.05 21.08
N ARG A 53 -9.77 9.88 20.59
CA ARG A 53 -10.05 9.20 19.30
C ARG A 53 -9.36 9.86 18.12
N ARG A 54 -9.32 11.20 18.08
CA ARG A 54 -8.68 11.97 17.01
C ARG A 54 -7.17 11.80 17.03
N GLU A 55 -6.55 11.92 18.21
CA GLU A 55 -5.11 11.72 18.36
C GLU A 55 -4.69 10.27 18.11
N GLN A 56 -5.50 9.30 18.54
CA GLN A 56 -5.28 7.90 18.22
C GLN A 56 -5.33 7.65 16.71
N ALA A 57 -6.38 8.13 16.02
CA ALA A 57 -6.52 7.96 14.58
C ALA A 57 -5.35 8.57 13.80
N LYS A 58 -4.85 9.72 14.25
CA LYS A 58 -3.67 10.38 13.68
C LYS A 58 -2.42 9.55 13.89
N SER A 59 -2.12 9.17 15.13
CA SER A 59 -0.93 8.38 15.47
C SER A 59 -0.90 7.03 14.75
N THR A 60 -2.04 6.33 14.68
CA THR A 60 -2.15 5.08 13.92
C THR A 60 -1.90 5.29 12.42
N SER A 61 -2.44 6.36 11.83
CA SER A 61 -2.21 6.65 10.41
C SER A 61 -0.74 7.00 10.11
N GLU A 62 -0.08 7.73 10.99
CA GLU A 62 1.36 8.04 10.87
C GLU A 62 2.21 6.75 10.94
N GLN A 63 1.91 5.85 11.88
CA GLN A 63 2.61 4.57 12.02
C GLN A 63 2.39 3.65 10.80
N GLU A 64 1.16 3.55 10.30
CA GLU A 64 0.85 2.74 9.11
C GLU A 64 1.53 3.31 7.85
N LEU A 65 1.56 4.64 7.70
CA LEU A 65 2.28 5.28 6.59
C LEU A 65 3.79 5.05 6.66
N GLN A 66 4.39 5.15 7.85
CA GLN A 66 5.80 4.85 8.04
C GLN A 66 6.10 3.39 7.69
N ALA A 67 5.29 2.45 8.18
CA ALA A 67 5.46 1.03 7.87
C ALA A 67 5.32 0.73 6.37
N ALA A 68 4.38 1.39 5.69
CA ALA A 68 4.19 1.27 4.24
C ALA A 68 5.37 1.88 3.47
N ALA A 69 5.85 3.05 3.87
CA ALA A 69 7.02 3.68 3.27
C ALA A 69 8.28 2.81 3.44
N ASP A 70 8.54 2.30 4.65
CA ASP A 70 9.67 1.41 4.92
C ASP A 70 9.57 0.10 4.12
N PHE A 71 8.35 -0.41 3.90
CA PHE A 71 8.14 -1.58 3.06
C PHE A 71 8.50 -1.31 1.59
N ILE A 72 8.00 -0.19 1.04
CA ILE A 72 8.32 0.24 -0.32
C ILE A 72 9.84 0.48 -0.46
N ALA A 73 10.46 1.12 0.54
CA ALA A 73 11.88 1.38 0.56
C ALA A 73 12.70 0.09 0.45
N ARG A 74 12.42 -0.91 1.29
CA ARG A 74 13.12 -2.20 1.26
C ARG A 74 12.95 -2.95 -0.06
N ASP A 75 11.82 -2.80 -0.74
CA ASP A 75 11.66 -3.38 -2.07
C ASP A 75 12.49 -2.64 -3.13
N ILE A 76 12.51 -1.31 -3.09
CA ILE A 76 13.30 -0.47 -4.02
C ILE A 76 14.81 -0.66 -3.80
N GLU A 77 15.27 -0.83 -2.56
CA GLU A 77 16.69 -1.14 -2.27
C GLU A 77 17.18 -2.37 -3.03
N ARG A 78 16.30 -3.34 -3.28
CA ARG A 78 16.60 -4.57 -4.03
C ARG A 78 16.27 -4.44 -5.52
N ALA A 79 15.87 -3.26 -5.99
CA ALA A 79 15.58 -3.05 -7.38
C ALA A 79 16.87 -3.09 -8.20
N ILE A 80 16.75 -3.67 -9.37
CA ILE A 80 17.77 -3.74 -10.42
C ILE A 80 17.55 -2.60 -11.42
N TYR A 81 16.28 -2.33 -11.70
CA TYR A 81 15.85 -1.36 -12.69
C TYR A 81 14.52 -0.78 -12.25
N ILE A 82 14.40 0.54 -12.26
CA ILE A 82 13.18 1.27 -11.94
C ILE A 82 12.63 1.89 -13.23
N TYR A 83 11.36 1.64 -13.53
CA TYR A 83 10.67 2.26 -14.66
C TYR A 83 10.36 3.72 -14.34
N ASP A 84 10.62 4.60 -15.29
CA ASP A 84 10.16 5.98 -15.23
C ASP A 84 8.66 6.10 -15.57
N ALA A 85 8.09 7.30 -15.39
CA ALA A 85 6.69 7.55 -15.73
C ALA A 85 6.40 7.39 -17.24
N VAL A 86 7.42 7.52 -18.09
CA VAL A 86 7.28 7.41 -19.54
C VAL A 86 7.00 5.96 -19.93
N ALA A 87 7.77 5.02 -19.38
CA ALA A 87 7.56 3.60 -19.59
C ALA A 87 6.23 3.10 -19.02
N LEU A 88 5.73 3.74 -17.95
CA LEU A 88 4.42 3.40 -17.36
C LEU A 88 3.22 3.98 -18.14
N THR A 89 3.43 4.99 -18.98
CA THR A 89 2.37 5.65 -19.76
C THR A 89 2.28 5.16 -21.21
N ARG A 90 3.32 4.46 -21.71
CA ARG A 90 3.39 3.94 -23.08
C ARG A 90 3.16 2.43 -23.14
N ASN A 91 2.55 1.98 -24.24
CA ASN A 91 2.38 0.55 -24.53
C ASN A 91 3.69 -0.02 -25.10
N HIS A 92 3.78 -1.34 -25.07
CA HIS A 92 4.82 -2.08 -25.76
C HIS A 92 4.83 -1.73 -27.26
N ASN A 93 6.01 -1.45 -27.81
CA ASN A 93 6.21 -1.25 -29.23
C ASN A 93 7.58 -1.77 -29.67
N SER A 94 7.59 -2.92 -30.36
CA SER A 94 8.82 -3.53 -30.89
C SER A 94 9.43 -2.78 -32.07
N ALA A 95 8.68 -1.93 -32.78
CA ALA A 95 9.19 -1.15 -33.91
C ALA A 95 9.96 0.11 -33.46
N THR A 96 9.58 0.68 -32.30
CA THR A 96 10.28 1.83 -31.71
C THR A 96 10.66 1.54 -30.24
N PRO A 97 11.72 0.73 -29.99
CA PRO A 97 12.13 0.36 -28.63
C PRO A 97 12.37 1.53 -27.66
N ARG A 98 12.88 2.66 -28.17
CA ARG A 98 13.11 3.88 -27.38
C ARG A 98 11.80 4.54 -26.92
N GLU A 99 10.70 4.25 -27.58
CA GLU A 99 9.37 4.75 -27.25
C GLU A 99 8.45 3.67 -26.63
N SER A 100 8.94 2.44 -26.49
CA SER A 100 8.21 1.36 -25.85
C SER A 100 8.06 1.58 -24.35
N GLY A 101 6.98 1.03 -23.78
CA GLY A 101 6.74 0.96 -22.35
C GLY A 101 6.03 -0.34 -21.97
N ILE A 102 5.61 -0.44 -20.71
CA ILE A 102 5.02 -1.65 -20.14
C ILE A 102 3.54 -1.50 -19.78
N ARG A 103 2.89 -0.38 -20.14
CA ARG A 103 1.52 -0.06 -19.69
C ARG A 103 0.51 -1.16 -20.00
N ASP A 104 0.57 -1.74 -21.19
CA ASP A 104 -0.29 -2.83 -21.67
C ASP A 104 0.14 -4.21 -21.16
N GLN A 105 1.27 -4.30 -20.47
CA GLN A 105 1.81 -5.54 -19.90
C GLN A 105 1.54 -5.68 -18.41
N ILE A 106 0.94 -4.67 -17.78
CA ILE A 106 0.62 -4.63 -16.36
C ILE A 106 -0.86 -4.29 -16.13
N PRO A 107 -1.41 -4.61 -14.95
CA PRO A 107 -2.71 -4.09 -14.53
C PRO A 107 -2.75 -2.55 -14.57
N PRO A 108 -3.91 -1.93 -14.82
CA PRO A 108 -5.22 -2.54 -15.08
C PRO A 108 -5.46 -2.91 -16.56
N VAL A 109 -4.59 -2.47 -17.49
CA VAL A 109 -4.77 -2.72 -18.93
C VAL A 109 -4.75 -4.22 -19.23
N LYS A 110 -3.81 -4.94 -18.58
CA LYS A 110 -3.85 -6.39 -18.48
C LYS A 110 -4.45 -6.77 -17.11
N PRO A 111 -5.76 -7.10 -17.04
CA PRO A 111 -6.49 -7.10 -15.78
C PRO A 111 -6.05 -8.23 -14.86
N THR A 112 -6.12 -7.96 -13.55
CA THR A 112 -6.03 -8.97 -12.50
C THR A 112 -6.99 -8.66 -11.35
N SER A 113 -7.22 -9.63 -10.47
CA SER A 113 -8.00 -9.42 -9.25
C SER A 113 -7.40 -8.29 -8.40
N GLY A 114 -8.25 -7.37 -7.96
CA GLY A 114 -7.85 -6.17 -7.20
C GLY A 114 -7.44 -4.96 -8.05
N CYS A 115 -7.21 -5.13 -9.35
CA CYS A 115 -6.88 -4.04 -10.28
C CYS A 115 -7.26 -4.44 -11.73
N SER A 116 -8.54 -4.35 -12.06
CA SER A 116 -9.08 -4.68 -13.38
C SER A 116 -9.76 -3.49 -14.08
N ASP A 117 -9.81 -2.33 -13.42
CA ASP A 117 -10.52 -1.14 -13.89
C ASP A 117 -9.56 0.05 -13.91
N ALA A 118 -9.33 0.58 -15.12
CA ALA A 118 -8.45 1.73 -15.36
C ALA A 118 -8.94 3.04 -14.72
N THR A 119 -10.21 3.13 -14.36
CA THR A 119 -10.78 4.30 -13.66
C THR A 119 -10.61 4.24 -12.14
N ARG A 120 -10.19 3.08 -11.61
CA ARG A 120 -10.01 2.84 -10.17
C ARG A 120 -8.58 2.53 -9.77
N CYS A 121 -7.77 1.99 -10.67
CA CYS A 121 -6.41 1.57 -10.37
C CYS A 121 -5.41 2.24 -11.32
N HIS A 122 -4.37 2.87 -10.78
CA HIS A 122 -3.36 3.55 -11.60
C HIS A 122 -1.94 3.25 -11.11
N PRO A 123 -1.01 2.83 -11.99
CA PRO A 123 0.35 2.50 -11.60
C PRO A 123 1.10 3.78 -11.19
N VAL A 124 1.87 3.68 -10.12
CA VAL A 124 2.68 4.78 -9.58
C VAL A 124 4.16 4.47 -9.69
N LEU A 125 4.57 3.26 -9.34
CA LEU A 125 5.97 2.86 -9.32
C LEU A 125 6.10 1.42 -9.81
N ALA A 126 7.02 1.14 -10.72
CA ALA A 126 7.34 -0.24 -11.12
C ALA A 126 8.85 -0.45 -11.16
N PHE A 127 9.30 -1.63 -10.79
CA PHE A 127 10.70 -2.00 -10.86
C PHE A 127 10.90 -3.52 -10.90
N TRP A 128 12.06 -3.91 -11.43
CA TRP A 128 12.55 -5.27 -11.39
C TRP A 128 13.38 -5.48 -10.14
N THR A 129 13.19 -6.61 -9.45
CA THR A 129 13.96 -6.98 -8.26
C THR A 129 14.46 -8.43 -8.33
N ARG A 130 15.50 -8.73 -7.55
CA ARG A 130 15.97 -10.10 -7.29
C ARG A 130 15.41 -10.60 -5.98
N ARG A 131 14.67 -11.70 -6.04
CA ARG A 131 14.22 -12.43 -4.85
C ARG A 131 15.14 -13.63 -4.60
N PRO A 132 15.90 -13.66 -3.49
CA PRO A 132 16.67 -14.84 -3.14
C PRO A 132 15.73 -15.99 -2.78
N VAL A 133 16.03 -17.18 -3.29
CA VAL A 133 15.29 -18.40 -3.04
C VAL A 133 16.25 -19.43 -2.46
N ARG A 134 16.05 -19.76 -1.19
CA ARG A 134 16.95 -20.67 -0.48
C ARG A 134 16.65 -22.13 -0.82
N LYS A 135 17.69 -22.94 -0.95
CA LYS A 135 17.66 -24.41 -1.08
C LYS A 135 16.64 -24.89 -2.09
N ALA A 136 16.63 -24.31 -3.29
CA ALA A 136 15.59 -24.58 -4.29
C ALA A 136 16.11 -25.30 -5.54
N VAL A 137 17.43 -25.33 -5.74
CA VAL A 137 18.05 -26.04 -6.87
C VAL A 137 18.78 -27.26 -6.33
N PRO A 138 18.54 -28.48 -6.84
CA PRO A 138 19.34 -29.64 -6.45
C PRO A 138 20.83 -29.45 -6.78
N ALA A 139 21.71 -29.80 -5.85
CA ALA A 139 23.17 -29.73 -6.03
C ALA A 139 23.68 -30.73 -7.10
N ASP A 140 22.92 -31.79 -7.35
CA ASP A 140 23.15 -32.70 -8.48
C ASP A 140 22.31 -32.22 -9.67
N ILE A 141 23.00 -31.79 -10.73
CA ILE A 141 22.46 -31.05 -11.89
C ILE A 141 21.68 -31.99 -12.83
N ASN A 142 21.66 -33.29 -12.57
CA ASN A 142 20.98 -34.24 -13.45
C ASN A 142 19.45 -34.05 -13.37
N PRO A 143 18.75 -33.74 -14.48
CA PRO A 143 17.29 -33.54 -14.50
C PRO A 143 16.51 -34.82 -14.15
N ASN A 144 17.16 -35.98 -14.12
CA ASN A 144 16.60 -37.25 -13.63
C ASN A 144 16.83 -37.47 -12.13
N THR A 145 17.39 -36.50 -11.41
CA THR A 145 17.60 -36.61 -9.96
C THR A 145 16.26 -36.68 -9.24
N THR A 146 16.14 -37.65 -8.33
CA THR A 146 15.01 -37.80 -7.40
C THR A 146 15.09 -36.83 -6.21
N ILE A 147 15.98 -35.83 -6.27
CA ILE A 147 16.20 -34.89 -5.17
C ILE A 147 15.09 -33.85 -5.19
N ASN A 148 14.16 -34.01 -4.26
CA ASN A 148 13.10 -33.06 -4.05
C ASN A 148 13.52 -32.03 -2.98
N CYS A 149 13.79 -30.79 -3.39
CA CYS A 149 14.20 -29.70 -2.49
C CYS A 149 13.09 -29.18 -1.57
N THR A 150 11.83 -29.59 -1.77
CA THR A 150 10.74 -29.27 -0.84
C THR A 150 10.76 -30.16 0.41
N LEU A 151 11.48 -31.30 0.37
CA LEU A 151 11.57 -32.22 1.50
C LEU A 151 12.71 -31.83 2.44
N ALA A 152 12.42 -31.76 3.73
CA ALA A 152 13.40 -31.41 4.77
C ALA A 152 14.65 -32.33 4.75
N THR A 153 14.48 -33.60 4.40
CA THR A 153 15.57 -34.59 4.30
C THR A 153 16.59 -34.28 3.19
N ASN A 154 16.21 -33.49 2.19
CA ASN A 154 17.03 -33.17 1.02
C ASN A 154 17.61 -31.74 1.08
N GLN A 155 17.27 -30.95 2.09
CA GLN A 155 17.71 -29.55 2.21
C GLN A 155 19.23 -29.36 2.30
N GLY A 156 20.00 -30.39 2.66
CA GLY A 156 21.47 -30.36 2.63
C GLY A 156 22.08 -30.65 1.25
N ARG A 157 21.25 -30.96 0.26
CA ARG A 157 21.63 -31.29 -1.12
C ARG A 157 21.02 -30.31 -2.12
N CYS A 158 20.58 -29.15 -1.65
CA CYS A 158 19.97 -28.12 -2.48
C CYS A 158 20.66 -26.79 -2.21
N ASP A 159 20.99 -26.11 -3.28
CA ASP A 159 21.66 -24.83 -3.28
C ASP A 159 20.65 -23.67 -3.34
N ASP A 160 21.12 -22.52 -2.86
CA ASP A 160 20.41 -21.25 -2.95
C ASP A 160 20.50 -20.71 -4.38
N THR A 161 19.43 -20.06 -4.83
CA THR A 161 19.35 -19.40 -6.13
C THR A 161 18.63 -18.06 -5.98
N PHE A 162 18.44 -17.33 -7.07
CA PHE A 162 17.61 -16.14 -7.10
C PHE A 162 16.67 -16.20 -8.30
N VAL A 163 15.51 -15.56 -8.15
CA VAL A 163 14.57 -15.37 -9.25
C VAL A 163 14.32 -13.88 -9.44
N TYR A 164 14.03 -13.49 -10.68
CA TYR A 164 13.61 -12.13 -10.97
C TYR A 164 12.14 -11.95 -10.65
N SER A 165 11.74 -10.74 -10.27
CA SER A 165 10.34 -10.39 -10.03
C SER A 165 10.08 -8.97 -10.49
N LEU A 166 8.92 -8.76 -11.11
CA LEU A 166 8.41 -7.43 -11.44
C LEU A 166 7.44 -7.03 -10.33
N VAL A 167 7.72 -5.90 -9.68
CA VAL A 167 6.88 -5.33 -8.63
C VAL A 167 6.31 -4.01 -9.13
N VAL A 168 5.00 -3.82 -8.95
CA VAL A 168 4.28 -2.61 -9.33
C VAL A 168 3.40 -2.14 -8.19
N TYR A 169 3.54 -0.87 -7.81
CA TYR A 169 2.69 -0.21 -6.85
C TYR A 169 1.63 0.65 -7.54
N TYR A 170 0.43 0.62 -6.98
CA TYR A 170 -0.77 1.24 -7.53
C TYR A 170 -1.41 2.17 -6.53
N LEU A 171 -1.92 3.31 -7.03
CA LEU A 171 -2.94 4.08 -6.34
C LEU A 171 -4.31 3.51 -6.74
N ILE A 172 -5.07 3.03 -5.75
CA ILE A 172 -6.40 2.47 -5.94
C ILE A 172 -7.42 3.41 -5.33
N LEU A 173 -8.28 4.01 -6.15
CA LEU A 173 -9.41 4.82 -5.71
C LEU A 173 -10.59 3.91 -5.40
N ASN A 174 -11.14 4.03 -4.20
CA ASN A 174 -12.38 3.34 -3.88
C ASN A 174 -13.58 4.12 -4.45
N ARG A 175 -14.45 3.43 -5.19
CA ARG A 175 -15.73 3.96 -5.67
C ARG A 175 -16.93 3.10 -5.26
N ASP A 176 -16.69 2.01 -4.52
CA ASP A 176 -17.72 1.04 -4.14
C ASP A 176 -17.92 1.03 -2.61
N ASP A 177 -19.17 0.86 -2.16
CA ASP A 177 -19.58 0.74 -0.74
C ASP A 177 -19.18 -0.62 -0.12
N ASN A 178 -17.99 -1.13 -0.45
CA ASN A 178 -17.47 -2.37 0.10
C ASN A 178 -17.01 -2.16 1.54
N ARG A 179 -17.83 -2.63 2.50
CA ARG A 179 -17.61 -2.54 3.97
C ARG A 179 -16.27 -3.10 4.49
N VAL A 180 -15.51 -3.82 3.67
CA VAL A 180 -14.20 -4.39 4.05
C VAL A 180 -13.12 -3.32 4.10
N TRP A 181 -13.23 -2.29 3.27
CA TRP A 181 -12.20 -1.27 3.11
C TRP A 181 -12.76 0.12 3.35
N SER A 182 -11.89 1.08 3.64
CA SER A 182 -12.30 2.47 3.74
C SER A 182 -12.74 3.01 2.37
N ASN A 183 -13.63 4.00 2.37
CA ASN A 183 -14.08 4.70 1.17
C ASN A 183 -13.05 5.73 0.65
N THR A 184 -11.82 5.70 1.15
CA THR A 184 -10.72 6.52 0.61
C THR A 184 -9.87 5.75 -0.40
N ALA A 185 -8.75 6.32 -0.82
CA ALA A 185 -7.80 5.63 -1.67
C ALA A 185 -6.96 4.63 -0.86
N ARG A 186 -6.24 3.76 -1.57
CA ARG A 186 -5.39 2.71 -1.03
C ARG A 186 -4.13 2.57 -1.87
N VAL A 187 -3.06 2.07 -1.27
CA VAL A 187 -1.87 1.63 -2.02
C VAL A 187 -1.93 0.12 -2.20
N GLY A 188 -1.93 -0.31 -3.46
CA GLY A 188 -1.85 -1.72 -3.86
C GLY A 188 -0.45 -2.08 -4.33
N ARG A 189 -0.05 -3.34 -4.14
CA ARG A 189 1.18 -3.93 -4.63
C ARG A 189 0.87 -5.17 -5.45
N PHE A 190 1.41 -5.22 -6.66
CA PHE A 190 1.36 -6.37 -7.55
C PHE A 190 2.78 -6.91 -7.71
N GLU A 191 2.94 -8.23 -7.63
CA GLU A 191 4.21 -8.90 -7.87
C GLU A 191 3.97 -10.15 -8.72
N ILE A 192 4.80 -10.30 -9.76
CA ILE A 192 4.93 -11.51 -10.55
C ILE A 192 6.40 -11.92 -10.58
N SER A 193 6.66 -13.22 -10.47
CA SER A 193 8.00 -13.75 -10.31
C SER A 193 8.32 -14.86 -11.31
N ASP A 194 9.62 -14.96 -11.66
CA ASP A 194 10.15 -16.08 -12.40
C ASP A 194 10.13 -17.35 -11.54
N GLY A 195 10.10 -18.50 -12.21
CA GLY A 195 10.25 -19.79 -11.56
C GLY A 195 11.72 -20.18 -11.40
N VAL A 196 11.97 -21.10 -10.47
CA VAL A 196 13.31 -21.70 -10.32
C VAL A 196 13.62 -22.60 -11.52
N LYS A 197 14.83 -22.48 -12.05
CA LYS A 197 15.33 -23.23 -13.21
C LYS A 197 16.51 -24.11 -12.82
N TYR A 198 16.68 -25.19 -13.55
CA TYR A 198 17.93 -25.95 -13.61
C TYR A 198 18.97 -25.19 -14.44
N ASN A 199 20.22 -25.65 -14.38
CA ASN A 199 21.35 -25.05 -15.08
C ASN A 199 21.23 -25.11 -16.62
N ASP A 200 20.33 -25.95 -17.13
CA ASP A 200 19.98 -26.05 -18.56
C ASP A 200 18.84 -25.09 -18.98
N ASN A 201 18.51 -24.13 -18.12
CA ASN A 201 17.47 -23.12 -18.31
C ASN A 201 16.04 -23.68 -18.39
N ARG A 202 15.82 -24.96 -18.07
CA ARG A 202 14.47 -25.53 -17.91
C ARG A 202 13.94 -25.29 -16.51
N TYR A 203 12.65 -24.97 -16.43
CA TYR A 203 12.01 -24.79 -15.14
C TYR A 203 11.86 -26.12 -14.40
N ILE A 204 12.19 -26.14 -13.11
CA ILE A 204 12.11 -27.37 -12.31
C ILE A 204 10.66 -27.90 -12.27
N GLU A 205 9.67 -27.00 -12.27
CA GLU A 205 8.26 -27.36 -12.25
C GLU A 205 7.77 -28.12 -13.50
N ASP A 206 8.45 -27.96 -14.66
CA ASP A 206 8.10 -28.69 -15.89
C ASP A 206 8.61 -30.12 -15.85
N VAL A 207 9.76 -30.33 -15.22
CA VAL A 207 10.36 -31.65 -15.07
C VAL A 207 9.61 -32.43 -13.99
N ASN A 208 9.44 -31.82 -12.82
CA ASN A 208 8.63 -32.39 -11.75
C ASN A 208 8.02 -31.30 -10.85
N PRO A 209 6.69 -31.09 -10.89
CA PRO A 209 6.04 -30.03 -10.12
C PRO A 209 6.15 -30.24 -8.61
N THR A 210 6.41 -31.46 -8.13
CA THR A 210 6.57 -31.75 -6.70
C THR A 210 7.94 -31.33 -6.15
N HIS A 211 8.91 -31.04 -7.01
CA HIS A 211 10.28 -30.64 -6.61
C HIS A 211 10.41 -29.14 -6.32
N VAL A 212 9.34 -28.37 -6.57
CA VAL A 212 9.33 -26.91 -6.39
C VAL A 212 8.22 -26.53 -5.42
N SER A 213 8.59 -25.81 -4.37
CA SER A 213 7.63 -25.20 -3.45
C SER A 213 6.68 -24.29 -4.22
N PRO A 214 5.37 -24.26 -3.93
CA PRO A 214 4.40 -23.47 -4.69
C PRO A 214 4.77 -21.98 -4.87
N GLY A 215 5.48 -21.37 -3.91
CA GLY A 215 5.96 -19.98 -4.00
C GLY A 215 7.22 -19.76 -4.85
N ASN A 216 7.80 -20.81 -5.40
CA ASN A 216 9.00 -20.78 -6.26
C ASN A 216 8.70 -21.23 -7.70
N ARG A 217 7.43 -21.47 -7.99
CA ARG A 217 6.90 -21.73 -9.33
C ARG A 217 6.80 -20.43 -10.10
N ARG A 218 6.91 -20.51 -11.43
CA ARG A 218 6.75 -19.34 -12.29
C ARG A 218 5.32 -18.84 -12.17
N ASP A 219 5.16 -17.53 -12.01
CA ASP A 219 3.84 -16.93 -12.05
C ASP A 219 3.30 -16.85 -13.50
N LYS A 220 2.01 -17.14 -13.67
CA LYS A 220 1.36 -17.04 -14.98
C LYS A 220 1.46 -15.60 -15.50
N GLY A 221 1.83 -15.44 -16.77
CA GLY A 221 2.07 -14.14 -17.40
C GLY A 221 3.49 -13.61 -17.23
N PHE A 222 4.34 -14.21 -16.39
CA PHE A 222 5.75 -13.84 -16.29
C PHE A 222 6.55 -14.39 -17.46
N VAL A 223 7.40 -13.58 -18.08
CA VAL A 223 8.39 -14.00 -19.08
C VAL A 223 9.74 -13.42 -18.66
N PRO A 224 10.84 -14.20 -18.68
CA PRO A 224 12.17 -13.64 -18.42
C PRO A 224 12.50 -12.59 -19.48
N PHE A 225 13.06 -11.44 -19.06
CA PHE A 225 13.55 -10.44 -19.99
C PHE A 225 14.84 -10.91 -20.68
N ASP A 226 15.05 -10.49 -21.92
CA ASP A 226 16.23 -10.84 -22.71
C ASP A 226 17.22 -9.66 -22.74
N LEU A 227 18.35 -9.82 -22.06
CA LEU A 227 19.43 -8.82 -22.00
C LEU A 227 20.26 -8.78 -23.29
N GLY A 228 20.13 -9.76 -24.19
CA GLY A 228 20.93 -9.88 -25.40
C GLY A 228 20.46 -9.04 -26.58
N LEU A 229 19.30 -8.38 -26.48
CA LEU A 229 18.68 -7.69 -27.62
C LEU A 229 19.19 -6.25 -27.83
N ASN A 230 19.75 -5.58 -26.82
CA ASN A 230 20.22 -4.19 -26.92
C ASN A 230 21.31 -3.87 -25.87
N ASP A 231 22.28 -3.01 -26.22
CA ASP A 231 23.36 -2.57 -25.31
C ASP A 231 22.85 -1.70 -24.12
N GLU A 232 21.64 -1.16 -24.19
CA GLU A 232 21.00 -0.40 -23.10
C GLU A 232 19.97 -1.27 -22.35
N ILE A 233 20.24 -1.59 -21.06
CA ILE A 233 19.30 -2.33 -20.17
C ILE A 233 17.88 -1.75 -20.24
N ARG A 234 17.76 -0.41 -20.24
CA ARG A 234 16.47 0.29 -20.36
C ARG A 234 15.64 -0.19 -21.55
N LEU A 235 16.25 -0.40 -22.72
CA LEU A 235 15.54 -0.83 -23.92
C LEU A 235 15.03 -2.26 -23.78
N SER A 236 15.85 -3.16 -23.24
CA SER A 236 15.44 -4.54 -22.93
C SER A 236 14.25 -4.55 -21.97
N MET A 237 14.31 -3.75 -20.89
CA MET A 237 13.24 -3.68 -19.89
C MET A 237 11.95 -3.05 -20.43
N ASN A 238 12.05 -2.03 -21.29
CA ASN A 238 10.88 -1.38 -21.90
C ASN A 238 10.24 -2.22 -23.02
N LEU A 239 10.97 -3.18 -23.59
CA LEU A 239 10.46 -4.14 -24.57
C LEU A 239 9.86 -5.39 -23.93
N TRP A 240 9.95 -5.53 -22.60
CA TRP A 240 9.40 -6.68 -21.90
C TRP A 240 7.92 -6.87 -22.23
N GLN A 241 7.53 -8.12 -22.48
CA GLN A 241 6.16 -8.53 -22.71
C GLN A 241 5.78 -9.64 -21.73
N SER A 242 4.61 -9.49 -21.14
CA SER A 242 3.96 -10.55 -20.39
C SER A 242 3.43 -11.63 -21.35
N GLY A 243 3.42 -12.89 -20.95
CA GLY A 243 3.03 -13.97 -21.85
C GLY A 243 3.27 -15.36 -21.29
N ARG A 244 3.15 -16.36 -22.17
CA ARG A 244 3.37 -17.78 -21.85
C ARG A 244 4.84 -18.14 -21.71
N LYS A 245 5.06 -19.30 -21.09
CA LYS A 245 6.35 -19.89 -20.74
C LYS A 245 7.28 -20.18 -21.91
N GLU A 246 6.73 -20.56 -23.05
CA GLU A 246 7.51 -20.92 -24.24
C GLU A 246 7.57 -19.72 -25.21
N PRO A 247 8.72 -19.50 -25.88
CA PRO A 247 8.85 -18.54 -26.96
C PRO A 247 8.23 -19.14 -28.23
N ARG A 248 6.93 -19.41 -28.21
CA ARG A 248 6.18 -19.60 -29.46
C ARG A 248 5.75 -18.21 -29.88
N THR A 249 6.37 -17.67 -30.90
CA THR A 249 5.95 -16.42 -31.53
C THR A 249 4.61 -16.62 -32.23
N PRO A 250 3.61 -15.73 -31.99
CA PRO A 250 3.61 -14.65 -31.01
C PRO A 250 3.32 -15.17 -29.58
N LEU A 251 3.97 -14.57 -28.57
CA LEU A 251 3.72 -14.83 -27.16
C LEU A 251 2.21 -14.74 -26.91
N ALA A 252 1.55 -15.88 -26.76
CA ALA A 252 0.11 -15.90 -26.54
C ALA A 252 -0.19 -15.30 -25.16
N ASP A 253 -1.27 -14.50 -25.09
CA ASP A 253 -1.66 -13.85 -23.85
C ASP A 253 -1.95 -14.90 -22.76
N GLU A 254 -1.34 -14.70 -21.60
CA GLU A 254 -1.54 -15.49 -20.39
C GLU A 254 -2.01 -14.55 -19.28
N ALA A 255 -3.23 -14.78 -18.78
CA ALA A 255 -3.82 -13.98 -17.72
C ALA A 255 -3.08 -14.18 -16.39
N PHE A 256 -2.97 -13.10 -15.63
CA PHE A 256 -2.34 -13.13 -14.31
C PHE A 256 -3.20 -13.90 -13.31
N THR A 257 -2.56 -14.75 -12.50
CA THR A 257 -3.18 -15.43 -11.36
C THR A 257 -2.93 -14.71 -10.04
N LYS A 258 -1.91 -13.85 -9.98
CA LYS A 258 -1.58 -13.06 -8.79
C LYS A 258 -2.52 -11.87 -8.69
N GLN A 259 -3.11 -11.66 -7.53
CA GLN A 259 -3.94 -10.50 -7.25
C GLN A 259 -3.09 -9.35 -6.70
N VAL A 260 -3.58 -8.12 -6.84
CA VAL A 260 -3.00 -6.95 -6.17
C VAL A 260 -3.28 -7.05 -4.66
N GLN A 261 -2.22 -6.99 -3.86
CA GLN A 261 -2.29 -6.99 -2.39
C GLN A 261 -2.39 -5.55 -1.89
N ILE A 262 -3.29 -5.29 -0.94
CA ILE A 262 -3.39 -3.95 -0.33
C ILE A 262 -2.29 -3.81 0.73
N LEU A 263 -1.44 -2.80 0.58
CA LEU A 263 -0.37 -2.50 1.53
C LEU A 263 -0.88 -1.57 2.64
N VAL A 264 -1.58 -0.51 2.25
CA VAL A 264 -2.11 0.48 3.18
C VAL A 264 -3.44 1.04 2.69
N ASP A 265 -4.38 1.14 3.62
CA ASP A 265 -5.69 1.79 3.45
C ASP A 265 -5.64 3.22 4.05
N TYR A 266 -6.72 4.00 3.93
CA TYR A 266 -6.77 5.38 4.43
C TYR A 266 -5.79 6.34 3.73
N ILE A 267 -5.53 6.13 2.44
CA ILE A 267 -4.79 7.09 1.61
C ILE A 267 -5.73 8.19 1.15
N ASP A 268 -5.25 9.43 1.14
CA ASP A 268 -6.08 10.55 0.72
C ASP A 268 -6.55 10.40 -0.74
N HIS A 269 -7.81 10.73 -0.99
CA HIS A 269 -8.45 10.63 -2.30
C HIS A 269 -8.80 12.01 -2.88
N THR A 270 -8.36 13.08 -2.22
CA THR A 270 -8.69 14.45 -2.59
C THR A 270 -7.92 14.85 -3.84
N THR A 271 -8.64 15.04 -4.95
CA THR A 271 -8.09 15.61 -6.18
C THR A 271 -7.71 17.06 -5.95
N LEU A 272 -6.48 17.45 -6.32
CA LEU A 272 -5.98 18.81 -6.18
C LEU A 272 -5.82 19.43 -7.56
N THR A 273 -6.35 20.64 -7.74
CA THR A 273 -6.21 21.41 -8.98
C THR A 273 -4.82 22.05 -9.11
N ASN A 274 -4.09 22.18 -8.00
CA ASN A 274 -2.73 22.71 -7.96
C ASN A 274 -1.79 21.66 -7.36
N PRO A 275 -0.59 21.45 -7.93
CA PRO A 275 0.38 20.55 -7.35
C PRO A 275 0.84 21.01 -5.96
N PRO A 276 1.25 20.09 -5.07
CA PRO A 276 1.91 20.42 -3.83
C PRO A 276 3.21 21.19 -4.09
N THR A 277 3.62 22.00 -3.11
CA THR A 277 4.82 22.86 -3.18
C THR A 277 6.11 22.06 -3.34
N THR A 278 6.14 20.80 -2.91
CA THR A 278 7.25 19.86 -3.14
C THR A 278 7.05 19.13 -4.45
N LEU A 279 7.44 19.77 -5.55
CA LEU A 279 7.53 19.12 -6.84
C LEU A 279 8.80 18.26 -6.93
N CYS A 280 8.78 17.24 -7.78
CA CYS A 280 10.00 16.55 -8.17
C CYS A 280 11.03 17.56 -8.66
N PRO A 281 12.34 17.37 -8.35
CA PRO A 281 13.37 18.20 -8.96
C PRO A 281 13.17 18.23 -10.48
N ALA A 282 13.30 19.39 -11.11
CA ALA A 282 13.18 19.48 -12.55
C ALA A 282 14.24 18.58 -13.22
N PRO A 283 13.90 17.85 -14.30
CA PRO A 283 14.91 17.10 -15.04
C PRO A 283 15.98 18.05 -15.57
N ALA A 284 17.24 17.61 -15.53
CA ALA A 284 18.38 18.44 -15.96
C ALA A 284 18.36 18.70 -17.48
N ASP A 285 17.68 17.85 -18.26
CA ASP A 285 17.59 17.92 -19.72
C ASP A 285 16.26 17.26 -20.23
N PRO A 286 15.63 17.76 -21.31
CA PRO A 286 14.45 17.15 -21.94
C PRO A 286 14.62 15.72 -22.50
N SER A 287 15.83 15.16 -22.53
CA SER A 287 16.16 13.84 -23.07
C SER A 287 15.78 12.63 -22.19
N TYR A 288 14.80 12.78 -21.30
CA TYR A 288 14.39 11.75 -20.32
C TYR A 288 15.51 11.39 -19.32
N THR A 289 16.40 12.34 -19.05
CA THR A 289 17.53 12.19 -18.14
C THR A 289 17.28 13.01 -16.87
N GLY A 290 17.35 12.36 -15.71
CA GLY A 290 17.02 12.96 -14.42
C GLY A 290 15.64 12.57 -13.87
N TRP A 291 15.10 13.44 -13.01
CA TRP A 291 13.91 13.14 -12.20
C TRP A 291 12.61 13.25 -12.99
N VAL A 292 11.83 12.18 -13.00
CA VAL A 292 10.51 12.10 -13.63
C VAL A 292 9.46 11.71 -12.57
N GLN A 293 8.41 12.50 -12.43
CA GLN A 293 7.23 12.22 -11.61
C GLN A 293 6.33 11.14 -12.22
N SER A 294 6.03 10.12 -11.42
CA SER A 294 5.03 9.10 -11.71
C SER A 294 3.98 9.08 -10.60
N PRO A 295 2.67 9.13 -10.88
CA PRO A 295 2.07 9.27 -12.21
C PRO A 295 2.39 10.62 -12.88
N TYR A 296 2.31 10.67 -14.21
CA TYR A 296 2.55 11.91 -14.96
C TYR A 296 1.31 12.82 -14.95
N TYR A 297 1.41 14.02 -14.39
CA TYR A 297 0.28 14.95 -14.26
C TYR A 297 0.19 16.04 -15.33
N GLY A 298 0.97 15.97 -16.41
CA GLY A 298 0.80 16.85 -17.57
C GLY A 298 1.67 18.12 -17.60
N THR A 299 2.48 18.40 -16.57
CA THR A 299 3.37 19.58 -16.55
C THR A 299 4.78 19.20 -16.10
N TYR A 300 5.73 19.19 -17.04
CA TYR A 300 7.17 19.30 -16.74
C TYR A 300 7.69 20.63 -17.31
N SER A 301 8.66 21.21 -16.62
CA SER A 301 9.50 22.28 -17.15
C SER A 301 10.97 21.85 -16.95
N PRO A 302 11.75 21.59 -18.02
CA PRO A 302 11.36 21.64 -19.43
C PRO A 302 10.33 20.56 -19.82
N ALA A 303 9.54 20.81 -20.87
CA ALA A 303 8.52 19.88 -21.34
C ALA A 303 9.16 18.57 -21.82
N VAL A 304 8.88 17.48 -21.12
CA VAL A 304 9.22 16.12 -21.55
C VAL A 304 8.01 15.58 -22.32
N THR A 305 8.21 14.99 -23.50
CA THR A 305 7.14 14.29 -24.26
C THR A 305 6.80 12.98 -23.57
N VAL A 306 6.14 13.06 -22.43
CA VAL A 306 5.62 11.89 -21.73
C VAL A 306 4.32 11.46 -22.42
N GLY A 307 3.89 10.21 -22.26
CA GLY A 307 2.63 9.75 -22.81
C GLY A 307 1.42 10.54 -22.27
N ASN A 308 0.21 10.00 -22.48
CA ASN A 308 -1.01 10.67 -22.01
C ASN A 308 -0.94 10.98 -20.50
N ALA A 309 -1.35 12.20 -20.14
CA ALA A 309 -1.43 12.60 -18.74
C ALA A 309 -2.38 11.68 -17.96
N THR A 310 -2.07 11.54 -16.68
CA THR A 310 -2.87 10.78 -15.72
C THR A 310 -4.28 11.38 -15.63
N PRO A 311 -5.33 10.54 -15.62
CA PRO A 311 -6.71 11.01 -15.51
C PRO A 311 -6.92 11.92 -14.29
N PRO A 312 -7.77 12.97 -14.38
CA PRO A 312 -7.97 13.95 -13.30
C PRO A 312 -8.31 13.34 -11.94
N GLU A 313 -9.02 12.22 -11.91
CA GLU A 313 -9.39 11.51 -10.68
C GLU A 313 -8.19 11.00 -9.88
N PHE A 314 -7.05 10.73 -10.52
CA PHE A 314 -5.83 10.27 -9.85
C PHE A 314 -4.86 11.42 -9.55
N GLN A 315 -5.21 12.67 -9.88
CA GLN A 315 -4.43 13.87 -9.55
C GLN A 315 -4.63 14.27 -8.08
N THR A 316 -4.48 13.31 -7.17
CA THR A 316 -4.63 13.51 -5.72
C THR A 316 -3.34 13.99 -5.07
N TYR A 317 -2.19 13.67 -5.67
CA TYR A 317 -0.86 13.81 -5.06
C TYR A 317 -0.74 13.11 -3.70
N SER A 318 -1.57 12.10 -3.46
CA SER A 318 -1.54 11.33 -2.21
C SER A 318 -0.64 10.11 -2.27
N PHE A 319 -0.33 9.62 -3.47
CA PHE A 319 0.72 8.65 -3.71
C PHE A 319 1.37 8.95 -5.06
N TYR A 320 2.63 9.37 -5.03
CA TYR A 320 3.43 9.62 -6.23
C TYR A 320 4.90 9.38 -5.94
N SER A 321 5.69 9.21 -6.99
CA SER A 321 7.13 9.06 -6.89
C SER A 321 7.87 9.93 -7.90
N CYS A 322 9.04 10.43 -7.54
CA CYS A 322 10.01 11.03 -8.46
C CYS A 322 11.10 9.99 -8.72
N ILE A 323 11.41 9.71 -9.97
CA ILE A 323 12.30 8.61 -10.35
C ILE A 323 13.43 9.18 -11.19
N ASN A 324 14.67 8.94 -10.78
CA ASN A 324 15.85 9.08 -11.61
C ASN A 324 16.31 7.69 -12.04
N ALA A 325 15.81 7.23 -13.20
CA ALA A 325 16.07 5.87 -13.69
C ALA A 325 17.55 5.62 -14.06
N GLN A 326 18.33 6.68 -14.33
CA GLN A 326 19.77 6.55 -14.65
C GLN A 326 20.61 6.29 -13.42
N GLU A 327 20.28 6.96 -12.31
CA GLU A 327 20.98 6.79 -11.04
C GLU A 327 20.37 5.68 -10.18
N GLY A 328 19.22 5.12 -10.57
CA GLY A 328 18.50 4.11 -9.78
C GLY A 328 17.87 4.69 -8.51
N ILE A 329 17.60 6.00 -8.48
CA ILE A 329 17.07 6.67 -7.28
C ILE A 329 15.57 6.93 -7.44
N ALA A 330 14.79 6.66 -6.40
CA ALA A 330 13.38 7.00 -6.32
C ALA A 330 13.07 7.76 -5.03
N LYS A 331 12.24 8.80 -5.15
CA LYS A 331 11.60 9.49 -4.03
C LYS A 331 10.14 9.12 -4.01
N VAL A 332 9.64 8.58 -2.91
CA VAL A 332 8.23 8.19 -2.78
C VAL A 332 7.55 9.11 -1.78
N TYR A 333 6.37 9.59 -2.14
CA TYR A 333 5.54 10.47 -1.32
C TYR A 333 4.20 9.81 -1.05
N LEU A 334 3.78 9.81 0.21
CA LEU A 334 2.48 9.30 0.65
C LEU A 334 1.76 10.34 1.52
N ARG A 335 0.45 10.50 1.32
CA ARG A 335 -0.45 11.28 2.17
C ARG A 335 -1.63 10.43 2.62
N GLY A 336 -1.77 10.26 3.91
CA GLY A 336 -2.89 9.53 4.54
C GLY A 336 -4.09 10.43 4.84
N ASN A 337 -5.15 9.82 5.34
CA ASN A 337 -6.39 10.45 5.78
C ASN A 337 -6.83 9.83 7.12
N ALA A 338 -6.36 10.39 8.22
CA ALA A 338 -6.69 9.90 9.56
C ALA A 338 -8.16 10.14 9.93
N LEU A 339 -8.78 11.20 9.40
CA LEU A 339 -10.19 11.51 9.70
C LEU A 339 -11.14 10.44 9.16
N ALA A 340 -10.78 9.77 8.06
CA ALA A 340 -11.58 8.68 7.51
C ALA A 340 -11.69 7.45 8.46
N ARG A 341 -10.86 7.34 9.49
CA ARG A 341 -10.97 6.29 10.52
C ARG A 341 -12.07 6.54 11.55
N ILE A 342 -12.44 7.80 11.74
CA ILE A 342 -13.36 8.23 12.80
C ILE A 342 -14.67 8.81 12.27
N GLN A 343 -14.71 9.17 10.98
CA GLN A 343 -15.89 9.74 10.33
C GLN A 343 -16.63 8.68 9.49
N SER A 344 -17.86 9.00 9.11
CA SER A 344 -18.71 8.07 8.35
C SER A 344 -18.05 7.67 7.02
N PRO A 345 -18.04 6.37 6.67
CA PRO A 345 -17.50 5.89 5.40
C PRO A 345 -18.17 6.55 4.18
N ASN A 346 -19.45 6.90 4.25
CA ASN A 346 -20.23 7.33 3.08
C ASN A 346 -19.78 8.66 2.46
N ASN A 347 -19.04 9.49 3.21
CA ASN A 347 -18.45 10.72 2.69
C ASN A 347 -17.13 10.99 3.42
N PRO A 348 -16.04 10.34 3.00
CA PRO A 348 -14.79 10.44 3.71
C PRO A 348 -14.25 11.88 3.63
N PRO A 349 -13.58 12.36 4.68
CA PRO A 349 -13.09 13.74 4.74
C PRO A 349 -12.09 14.03 3.64
N ARG A 350 -12.11 15.26 3.14
CA ARG A 350 -11.18 15.71 2.09
C ARG A 350 -10.08 16.57 2.67
N PHE A 351 -8.91 16.49 2.06
CA PHE A 351 -7.77 17.31 2.36
C PHE A 351 -8.10 18.78 2.13
N SER A 352 -7.63 19.62 3.05
CA SER A 352 -7.67 21.08 2.96
C SER A 352 -6.42 21.64 3.61
N THR A 353 -5.94 22.76 3.10
CA THR A 353 -4.79 23.50 3.64
C THR A 353 -5.11 24.23 4.95
N SER A 354 -6.36 24.16 5.44
CA SER A 354 -6.71 24.67 6.77
C SER A 354 -5.95 23.89 7.85
N PRO A 355 -5.24 24.55 8.79
CA PRO A 355 -4.40 23.87 9.79
C PRO A 355 -5.14 22.79 10.60
N ASN A 356 -6.42 23.05 10.93
CA ASN A 356 -7.28 22.13 11.68
C ASN A 356 -7.60 20.83 10.92
N ILE A 357 -7.53 20.84 9.59
CA ILE A 357 -7.80 19.66 8.76
C ILE A 357 -6.47 19.02 8.36
N GLN A 358 -5.48 19.81 7.91
CA GLN A 358 -4.18 19.35 7.45
C GLN A 358 -3.46 18.45 8.47
N ALA A 359 -3.58 18.75 9.77
CA ALA A 359 -2.97 17.95 10.83
C ALA A 359 -3.43 16.48 10.88
N PHE A 360 -4.55 16.15 10.22
CA PHE A 360 -5.09 14.80 10.11
C PHE A 360 -4.81 14.11 8.76
N PHE A 361 -3.99 14.73 7.91
CA PHE A 361 -3.52 14.16 6.67
C PHE A 361 -2.01 14.03 6.72
N PRO A 362 -1.48 13.07 7.51
CA PRO A 362 -0.05 12.90 7.66
C PRO A 362 0.61 12.62 6.31
N THR A 363 1.78 13.20 6.10
CA THR A 363 2.57 13.05 4.88
C THR A 363 3.93 12.47 5.21
N ILE A 364 4.41 11.55 4.40
CA ILE A 364 5.75 10.99 4.50
C ILE A 364 6.42 11.03 3.11
N SER A 365 7.72 11.30 3.11
CA SER A 365 8.56 11.26 1.92
C SER A 365 9.85 10.52 2.23
N ILE A 366 10.23 9.59 1.37
CA ILE A 366 11.45 8.79 1.49
C ILE A 366 12.23 8.83 0.18
N GLU A 367 13.56 8.90 0.26
CA GLU A 367 14.48 8.82 -0.89
C GLU A 367 15.29 7.54 -0.77
N ILE A 368 15.33 6.74 -1.84
CA ILE A 368 15.90 5.40 -1.84
C ILE A 368 16.74 5.21 -3.10
N ASN A 369 17.90 4.59 -2.92
CA ASN A 369 18.76 4.16 -4.00
C ASN A 369 18.66 2.65 -4.20
N ALA A 370 18.44 2.23 -5.45
CA ALA A 370 18.45 0.84 -5.86
C ALA A 370 19.87 0.26 -5.80
N GLN A 371 20.04 -0.88 -5.11
CA GLN A 371 21.33 -1.55 -4.95
C GLN A 371 21.42 -2.88 -5.71
N GLY A 372 20.36 -3.27 -6.43
CA GLY A 372 20.36 -4.51 -7.20
C GLY A 372 21.27 -4.41 -8.42
N ALA A 373 22.22 -5.35 -8.53
CA ALA A 373 23.03 -5.50 -9.73
C ALA A 373 22.37 -6.48 -10.72
N ILE A 374 22.71 -6.36 -12.00
CA ILE A 374 22.55 -7.45 -12.98
C ILE A 374 23.87 -8.22 -13.02
N ASN A 375 23.80 -9.54 -12.92
CA ASN A 375 24.94 -10.43 -13.18
C ASN A 375 24.76 -10.80 -14.64
N GLN A 376 25.67 -10.31 -15.48
CA GLN A 376 25.82 -10.77 -16.85
C GLN A 376 26.63 -12.06 -16.86
#